data_AF-A0A0N9WUN6-F1
#
_entry.id   AF-A0A0N9WUN6-F1
#
_cell.length_a   1.000
_cell.length_b   1.000
_cell.length_c   1.000
_cell.angle_alpha   90.00
_cell.angle_beta   90.00
_cell.angle_gamma   90.00
#
_symmetry.space_group_name_H-M   'P 1'
#
loop_
_entity.id
_entity.type
_entity.pdbx_description
1 polymer ?
#
loop_
_entity_poly.entity_id
_entity_poly.type
_entity_poly.pdbx_seq_one_letter_code
_entity_poly.pdbx_strand_id
1 'polypeptide(L)'
;ECLSGNLCRCTGYRPIIDAFRVFAKTDNSVYTKSCPSNGEFICPSSGKPCSCRVDGNAPNSERSAGGGTCGEHKPVSYNEVDGSLYKEKEHIFPPELVLRNNLPLKLHGFGGIQWYRPLKLKHLLDLKSFYPTAKLVVGNTEVGIEINFKNAQYPVLISVTHVPELNVLSIQEDGLEIGSSVRLSRLQEVLKEVIAEREVHETSSCRAISEQLKWFAGKQVKNVASVGGNICTASPISDLNPLWMASRADFRIVDSKGNIRTVHAKDFFLGYRKVDLAQGEILHSIFLPWNKQFEFVKEFKQSHRREDDIALVNAGMRAHLKEEGS
;
A
#
# COMPACT_ATOMS: atom_id res chain seq x y z
N GLU A 1 6.79 5.02 -8.27
CA GLU A 1 5.77 4.79 -7.22
C GLU A 1 4.42 5.46 -7.51
N CYS A 2 4.33 6.78 -7.73
CA CYS A 2 3.04 7.47 -7.90
C CYS A 2 2.20 7.00 -9.10
N LEU A 3 2.82 6.46 -10.16
CA LEU A 3 2.13 5.94 -11.34
C LEU A 3 1.67 4.48 -11.23
N SER A 4 2.01 3.77 -10.15
CA SER A 4 1.76 2.32 -9.98
C SER A 4 0.30 1.90 -10.21
N GLY A 5 -0.66 2.73 -9.79
CA GLY A 5 -2.10 2.46 -9.98
C GLY A 5 -2.72 3.12 -11.21
N ASN A 6 -1.93 3.54 -12.21
CA ASN A 6 -2.44 4.23 -13.41
C ASN A 6 -2.19 3.35 -14.62
N LEU A 7 -3.25 2.92 -15.31
CA LEU A 7 -3.16 2.09 -16.50
C LEU A 7 -3.24 2.92 -17.80
N CYS A 8 -2.27 2.74 -18.69
CA CYS A 8 -2.30 3.34 -20.03
C CYS A 8 -2.15 2.24 -21.10
N ARG A 9 -3.13 2.14 -22.00
CA ARG A 9 -3.16 1.09 -23.03
C ARG A 9 -2.35 1.42 -24.28
N CYS A 10 -2.04 2.71 -24.51
CA CYS A 10 -1.51 3.19 -25.79
C CYS A 10 -0.02 3.51 -25.77
N THR A 11 0.47 4.23 -24.75
CA THR A 11 1.80 4.88 -24.81
C THR A 11 2.96 3.97 -24.45
N GLY A 12 2.70 2.79 -23.88
CA GLY A 12 3.74 1.96 -23.27
C GLY A 12 4.49 2.65 -22.13
N TYR A 13 3.92 3.70 -21.52
CA TYR A 13 4.46 4.55 -20.44
C TYR A 13 5.73 5.34 -20.74
N ARG A 14 6.53 4.96 -21.73
CA ARG A 14 7.81 5.61 -22.02
C ARG A 14 7.72 7.14 -22.13
N PRO A 15 6.85 7.72 -22.99
CA PRO A 15 6.77 9.17 -23.11
C PRO A 15 6.24 9.86 -21.83
N ILE A 16 5.42 9.17 -21.03
CA ILE A 16 4.89 9.70 -19.76
C ILE A 16 6.02 9.81 -18.72
N ILE A 17 6.86 8.77 -18.62
CA ILE A 17 8.02 8.78 -17.72
C ILE A 17 9.01 9.85 -18.15
N ASP A 18 9.27 9.97 -19.45
CA ASP A 18 10.17 11.01 -19.97
C ASP A 18 9.67 12.43 -19.64
N ALA A 19 8.36 12.67 -19.71
CA ALA A 19 7.77 13.95 -19.27
C ALA A 19 8.00 14.21 -17.76
N PHE A 20 7.87 13.20 -16.90
CA PHE A 20 8.09 13.37 -15.46
C PHE A 20 9.55 13.58 -15.06
N ARG A 21 10.51 13.13 -15.88
CA ARG A 21 11.95 13.30 -15.59
C ARG A 21 12.35 14.77 -15.49
N VAL A 22 11.66 15.66 -16.20
CA VAL A 22 11.88 17.11 -16.14
C VAL A 22 11.71 17.67 -14.72
N PHE A 23 10.93 17.00 -13.87
CA PHE A 23 10.71 17.40 -12.47
C PHE A 23 11.67 16.71 -11.48
N ALA A 24 12.47 15.73 -11.93
CA ALA A 24 13.42 15.01 -11.09
C ALA A 24 14.80 15.70 -11.12
N LYS A 25 15.36 16.04 -9.96
CA LYS A 25 16.71 16.64 -9.83
C LYS A 25 17.85 15.63 -10.04
N THR A 26 17.67 14.63 -10.89
CA THR A 26 18.65 13.55 -11.09
C THR A 26 19.48 13.79 -12.34
N ASP A 27 20.79 13.56 -12.23
CA ASP A 27 21.72 13.53 -13.35
C ASP A 27 21.21 12.55 -14.42
N ASN A 28 20.92 13.07 -15.61
CA ASN A 28 20.40 12.30 -16.73
C ASN A 28 21.48 11.39 -17.37
N SER A 29 22.74 11.45 -16.89
CA SER A 29 23.90 10.72 -17.45
C SER A 29 23.70 9.21 -17.63
N VAL A 30 22.88 8.56 -16.79
CA VAL A 30 22.57 7.11 -16.90
C VAL A 30 21.69 6.77 -18.10
N TYR A 31 20.96 7.74 -18.65
CA TYR A 31 20.06 7.57 -19.80
C TYR A 31 20.47 8.39 -21.03
N THR A 32 21.32 9.40 -20.88
CA THR A 32 21.88 10.21 -21.97
C THR A 32 23.26 9.73 -22.43
N LYS A 33 23.92 8.81 -21.70
CA LYS A 33 25.04 8.05 -22.26
C LYS A 33 24.51 7.01 -23.25
N SER A 34 24.21 7.51 -24.44
CA SER A 34 24.29 6.74 -25.67
C SER A 34 25.69 6.14 -25.78
N CYS A 35 25.73 4.82 -25.98
CA CYS A 35 26.89 3.99 -26.32
C CYS A 35 27.98 3.89 -25.23
N PRO A 36 28.22 2.70 -24.65
CA PRO A 36 29.60 2.38 -24.36
C PRO A 36 30.35 2.47 -25.69
N SER A 37 31.55 3.03 -25.68
CA SER A 37 32.49 2.97 -26.80
C SER A 37 32.82 1.52 -27.25
N ASN A 38 32.29 0.52 -26.54
CA ASN A 38 32.31 -0.89 -26.87
C ASN A 38 30.85 -1.36 -27.04
N GLY A 39 30.45 -1.74 -28.26
CA GLY A 39 29.06 -2.01 -28.70
C GLY A 39 28.28 -3.14 -28.03
N GLU A 40 28.15 -3.15 -26.70
CA GLU A 40 27.28 -4.08 -25.97
C GLU A 40 25.87 -3.52 -25.79
N PHE A 41 24.88 -4.28 -26.29
CA PHE A 41 23.45 -3.98 -26.15
C PHE A 41 22.95 -4.28 -24.72
N ILE A 42 22.29 -3.31 -24.09
CA ILE A 42 21.69 -3.45 -22.76
C ILE A 42 20.22 -3.83 -22.91
N CYS A 43 19.80 -4.90 -22.22
CA CYS A 43 18.44 -5.40 -22.26
C CYS A 43 17.45 -4.46 -21.56
N PRO A 44 16.33 -4.06 -22.21
CA PRO A 44 15.31 -3.24 -21.57
C PRO A 44 14.64 -3.90 -20.35
N SER A 45 14.60 -5.24 -20.32
CA SER A 45 13.94 -5.99 -19.24
C SER A 45 14.83 -6.22 -18.02
N SER A 46 16.16 -6.31 -18.20
CA SER A 46 17.09 -6.61 -17.10
C SER A 46 18.01 -5.45 -16.71
N GLY A 47 18.12 -4.42 -17.55
CA GLY A 47 19.05 -3.30 -17.34
C GLY A 47 20.52 -3.70 -17.34
N LYS A 48 20.85 -4.90 -17.84
CA LYS A 48 22.21 -5.46 -17.94
C LYS A 48 22.52 -5.84 -19.39
N PRO A 49 23.81 -5.98 -19.78
CA PRO A 49 24.18 -6.53 -21.08
C PRO A 49 23.51 -7.91 -21.27
N CYS A 50 22.84 -8.13 -22.41
CA CYS A 50 22.28 -9.44 -22.73
C CYS A 50 22.49 -9.82 -24.20
N SER A 51 22.68 -11.11 -24.43
CA SER A 51 22.85 -11.74 -25.74
C SER A 51 21.53 -12.09 -26.44
N CYS A 52 20.40 -11.54 -25.99
CA CYS A 52 19.05 -11.91 -26.39
C CYS A 52 18.72 -11.72 -27.90
N ARG A 53 19.68 -11.23 -28.69
CA ARG A 53 19.52 -10.96 -30.13
C ARG A 53 20.48 -11.75 -31.03
N VAL A 54 21.29 -12.64 -30.47
CA VAL A 54 22.16 -13.52 -31.27
C VAL A 54 21.45 -14.86 -31.40
N ASP A 55 20.51 -14.93 -32.34
CA ASP A 55 20.26 -16.08 -33.22
C ASP A 55 18.93 -15.89 -33.97
N GLY A 56 19.03 -15.89 -35.30
CA GLY A 56 17.95 -15.55 -36.21
C GLY A 56 16.98 -16.69 -36.50
N ASN A 57 15.74 -16.31 -36.81
CA ASN A 57 14.94 -16.92 -37.87
C ASN A 57 13.69 -16.07 -38.15
N ALA A 58 13.74 -15.27 -39.21
CA ALA A 58 12.55 -14.77 -39.90
C ALA A 58 12.84 -14.77 -41.41
N PRO A 59 12.02 -15.40 -42.26
CA PRO A 59 12.30 -15.51 -43.68
C PRO A 59 11.85 -14.26 -44.46
N ASN A 60 12.70 -13.88 -45.41
CA ASN A 60 12.43 -13.15 -46.66
C ASN A 60 11.64 -11.83 -46.62
N SER A 61 12.38 -10.71 -46.77
CA SER A 61 12.02 -9.68 -47.74
C SER A 61 13.26 -8.87 -48.15
N GLU A 62 13.71 -9.17 -49.36
CA GLU A 62 14.44 -8.38 -50.35
C GLU A 62 15.34 -7.20 -49.90
N ARG A 63 16.63 -7.35 -50.23
CA ARG A 63 17.62 -6.28 -50.29
C ARG A 63 17.21 -5.27 -51.38
N SER A 64 16.85 -4.06 -50.99
CA SER A 64 17.00 -2.89 -51.85
C SER A 64 18.15 -2.03 -51.33
N ALA A 65 19.21 -1.98 -52.12
CA ALA A 65 20.28 -1.01 -51.99
C ALA A 65 19.69 0.38 -52.27
N GLY A 66 19.43 1.14 -51.22
CA GLY A 66 19.10 2.55 -51.29
C GLY A 66 19.88 3.26 -50.19
N GLY A 67 20.76 4.17 -50.59
CA GLY A 67 21.43 5.10 -49.68
C GLY A 67 20.41 5.98 -48.98
N GLY A 68 19.85 5.47 -47.89
CA GLY A 68 19.12 6.24 -46.91
C GLY A 68 20.12 6.58 -45.81
N THR A 69 20.45 7.85 -45.69
CA THR A 69 21.04 8.42 -44.49
C THR A 69 20.47 7.71 -43.27
N CYS A 70 21.34 7.04 -42.51
CA CYS A 70 21.03 6.62 -41.16
C CYS A 70 20.65 7.92 -40.44
N GLY A 71 19.35 8.18 -40.38
CA GLY A 71 18.80 9.26 -39.60
C GLY A 71 19.39 9.07 -38.23
N GLU A 72 20.30 9.97 -37.86
CA GLU A 72 20.77 10.12 -36.51
C GLU A 72 19.52 10.05 -35.67
N HIS A 73 19.34 8.96 -34.92
CA HIS A 73 18.37 8.97 -33.84
C HIS A 73 18.99 9.89 -32.81
N LYS A 74 18.94 11.20 -33.09
CA LYS A 74 19.24 12.23 -32.12
C LYS A 74 18.38 11.86 -30.93
N PRO A 75 18.96 11.73 -29.72
CA PRO A 75 18.15 11.78 -28.53
C PRO A 75 17.34 13.05 -28.71
N VAL A 76 16.02 12.93 -28.86
CA VAL A 76 15.18 14.12 -28.83
C VAL A 76 15.48 14.69 -27.45
N SER A 77 16.18 15.83 -27.45
CA SER A 77 16.46 16.60 -26.24
C SER A 77 15.11 17.04 -25.73
N TYR A 78 14.46 16.17 -24.96
CA TYR A 78 13.15 16.45 -24.42
C TYR A 78 13.33 17.44 -23.28
N ASN A 79 13.15 18.71 -23.67
CA ASN A 79 12.83 19.89 -22.88
C ASN A 79 14.01 20.70 -22.31
N GLU A 80 14.14 21.93 -22.80
CA GLU A 80 14.75 23.09 -22.12
C GLU A 80 13.90 23.60 -20.94
N VAL A 81 12.73 22.99 -20.72
CA VAL A 81 11.80 23.36 -19.64
C VAL A 81 12.39 22.89 -18.32
N ASP A 82 12.73 23.83 -17.43
CA ASP A 82 13.09 23.50 -16.06
C ASP A 82 11.82 23.29 -15.22
N GLY A 83 11.55 22.02 -14.86
CA GLY A 83 10.43 21.65 -14.00
C GLY A 83 10.48 22.29 -12.61
N SER A 84 11.63 22.83 -12.19
CA SER A 84 11.80 23.51 -10.91
C SER A 84 11.08 24.86 -10.84
N LEU A 85 10.77 25.48 -11.99
CA LEU A 85 10.07 26.76 -12.11
C LEU A 85 8.55 26.66 -11.83
N TYR A 86 7.98 25.46 -11.76
CA TYR A 86 6.54 25.24 -11.59
C TYR A 86 6.06 25.35 -10.13
N LYS A 87 6.92 25.73 -9.17
CA LYS A 87 6.57 25.73 -7.73
C LYS A 87 5.73 26.91 -7.26
N GLU A 88 5.65 27.99 -8.04
CA GLU A 88 5.21 29.29 -7.52
C GLU A 88 3.71 29.58 -7.74
N LYS A 89 2.96 28.68 -8.39
CA LYS A 89 1.54 28.91 -8.75
C LYS A 89 0.61 27.75 -8.41
N GLU A 90 0.84 27.11 -7.27
CA GLU A 90 -0.08 26.09 -6.77
C GLU A 90 -1.37 26.71 -6.19
N HIS A 91 -2.46 25.96 -6.23
CA HIS A 91 -3.70 26.40 -5.59
C HIS A 91 -3.53 26.52 -4.08
N ILE A 92 -3.96 27.64 -3.51
CA ILE A 92 -4.03 27.80 -2.06
C ILE A 92 -5.06 26.82 -1.49
N PHE A 93 -4.78 26.27 -0.30
CA PHE A 93 -5.78 25.50 0.42
C PHE A 93 -6.90 26.45 0.90
N PRO A 94 -8.19 26.13 0.67
CA PRO A 94 -9.30 27.03 1.01
C PRO A 94 -9.29 27.43 2.50
N PRO A 95 -9.18 28.72 2.86
CA PRO A 95 -9.08 29.17 4.25
C PRO A 95 -10.26 28.73 5.12
N GLU A 96 -11.46 28.68 4.55
CA GLU A 96 -12.68 28.22 5.23
C GLU A 96 -12.56 26.77 5.72
N LEU A 97 -11.84 25.91 5.00
CA LEU A 97 -11.64 24.51 5.39
C LEU A 97 -10.59 24.37 6.51
N VAL A 98 -9.63 25.29 6.63
CA VAL A 98 -8.66 25.32 7.73
C VAL A 98 -9.35 25.62 9.05
N LEU A 99 -10.29 26.56 9.02
CA LEU A 99 -11.04 27.02 10.19
C LEU A 99 -12.21 26.10 10.57
N ARG A 100 -12.49 25.08 9.73
CA ARG A 100 -13.65 24.22 9.92
C ARG A 100 -13.42 23.21 11.04
N ASN A 101 -14.25 23.28 12.06
CA ASN A 101 -14.30 22.26 13.10
C ASN A 101 -14.92 20.96 12.58
N ASN A 102 -14.36 19.83 13.01
CA ASN A 102 -14.96 18.52 12.78
C ASN A 102 -16.26 18.40 13.57
N LEU A 103 -17.35 18.01 12.89
CA LEU A 103 -18.66 17.78 13.49
C LEU A 103 -19.09 16.32 13.35
N PRO A 104 -19.75 15.72 14.35
CA PRO A 104 -20.40 14.44 14.15
C PRO A 104 -21.48 14.60 13.06
N LEU A 105 -21.60 13.61 12.17
CA LEU A 105 -22.58 13.67 11.07
C LEU A 105 -23.51 12.46 11.10
N LYS A 106 -24.77 12.70 10.74
CA LYS A 106 -25.77 11.70 10.39
C LYS A 106 -26.39 12.12 9.06
N LEU A 107 -26.17 11.33 8.02
CA LEU A 107 -26.67 11.57 6.67
C LEU A 107 -27.63 10.45 6.28
N HIS A 108 -28.58 10.78 5.42
CA HIS A 108 -29.50 9.84 4.82
C HIS A 108 -29.22 9.76 3.31
N GLY A 109 -29.10 8.55 2.80
CA GLY A 109 -28.93 8.25 1.38
C GLY A 109 -30.20 7.68 0.77
N PHE A 110 -30.18 7.50 -0.55
CA PHE A 110 -31.24 6.80 -1.27
C PHE A 110 -31.44 5.38 -0.73
N GLY A 111 -32.69 4.88 -0.82
CA GLY A 111 -33.02 3.55 -0.31
C GLY A 111 -33.01 3.42 1.22
N GLY A 112 -33.03 4.54 1.95
CA GLY A 112 -33.07 4.55 3.41
C GLY A 112 -31.72 4.29 4.09
N ILE A 113 -30.61 4.33 3.34
CA ILE A 113 -29.26 4.15 3.88
C ILE A 113 -28.97 5.26 4.88
N GLN A 114 -28.45 4.89 6.05
CA GLN A 114 -27.99 5.82 7.07
C GLN A 114 -26.47 5.79 7.14
N TRP A 115 -25.85 6.97 7.14
CA TRP A 115 -24.40 7.11 7.26
C TRP A 115 -24.04 7.97 8.47
N TYR A 116 -23.22 7.43 9.35
CA TYR A 116 -22.80 8.08 10.58
C TYR A 116 -21.30 8.38 10.57
N ARG A 117 -20.91 9.52 11.12
CA ARG A 117 -19.51 9.87 11.42
C ARG A 117 -19.37 10.26 12.88
N PRO A 118 -19.01 9.34 13.79
CA PRO A 118 -18.61 9.68 15.15
C PRO A 118 -17.24 10.37 15.16
N LEU A 119 -17.00 11.17 16.20
CA LEU A 119 -15.71 11.83 16.48
C LEU A 119 -15.03 11.33 17.77
N LYS A 120 -15.69 10.41 18.49
CA LYS A 120 -15.22 9.86 19.77
C LYS A 120 -15.43 8.35 19.75
N LEU A 121 -14.51 7.60 20.36
CA LEU A 121 -14.63 6.15 20.44
C LEU A 121 -15.94 5.73 21.11
N LYS A 122 -16.31 6.37 22.22
CA LYS A 122 -17.58 6.08 22.92
C LYS A 122 -18.81 6.13 21.99
N HIS A 123 -18.93 7.17 21.17
CA HIS A 123 -20.07 7.29 20.25
C HIS A 123 -20.04 6.21 19.14
N LEU A 124 -18.85 5.78 18.70
CA LEU A 124 -18.72 4.65 17.78
C LEU A 124 -19.22 3.35 18.44
N LEU A 125 -18.81 3.10 19.69
CA LEU A 125 -19.24 1.91 20.43
C LEU A 125 -20.76 1.92 20.69
N ASP A 126 -21.32 3.08 21.06
CA ASP A 126 -22.77 3.26 21.19
C ASP A 126 -23.49 2.95 19.86
N LEU A 127 -23.03 3.51 18.74
CA LEU A 127 -23.58 3.23 17.41
C LEU A 127 -23.49 1.75 17.04
N LYS A 128 -22.37 1.09 17.38
CA LYS A 128 -22.18 -0.33 17.12
C LYS A 128 -23.06 -1.21 18.02
N SER A 129 -23.39 -0.74 19.22
CA SER A 129 -24.39 -1.35 20.11
C SER A 129 -25.81 -1.22 19.54
N PHE A 130 -26.20 -0.02 19.10
CA PHE A 130 -27.53 0.22 18.50
C PHE A 130 -27.71 -0.47 17.14
N TYR A 131 -26.63 -0.56 16.37
CA TYR A 131 -26.62 -1.16 15.04
C TYR A 131 -25.52 -2.23 14.94
N PRO A 132 -25.73 -3.42 15.54
CA PRO A 132 -24.70 -4.46 15.57
C PRO A 132 -24.24 -4.94 14.20
N THR A 133 -25.12 -4.87 13.19
CA THR A 133 -24.83 -5.22 11.79
C THR A 133 -24.27 -4.07 10.97
N ALA A 134 -24.14 -2.86 11.54
CA ALA A 134 -23.59 -1.72 10.82
C ALA A 134 -22.18 -2.01 10.31
N LYS A 135 -21.95 -1.67 9.05
CA LYS A 135 -20.66 -1.87 8.39
C LYS A 135 -19.78 -0.66 8.67
N LEU A 136 -18.59 -0.92 9.23
CA LEU A 136 -17.59 0.11 9.43
C LEU A 136 -16.89 0.42 8.12
N VAL A 137 -16.66 1.72 7.86
CA VAL A 137 -16.04 2.19 6.62
C VAL A 137 -14.88 3.13 6.95
N VAL A 138 -13.75 2.91 6.26
CA VAL A 138 -12.63 3.86 6.20
C VAL A 138 -12.41 4.32 4.76
N GLY A 139 -11.63 3.58 3.98
CA GLY A 139 -11.33 3.90 2.59
C GLY A 139 -12.33 3.41 1.56
N ASN A 140 -13.33 2.64 1.98
CA ASN A 140 -14.35 2.03 1.11
C ASN A 140 -13.81 1.11 0.00
N THR A 141 -12.54 0.69 0.07
CA THR A 141 -11.86 -0.08 -1.00
C THR A 141 -12.32 -1.54 -1.10
N GLU A 142 -12.93 -2.10 -0.05
CA GLU A 142 -13.62 -3.41 -0.11
C GLU A 142 -15.14 -3.21 -0.10
N VAL A 143 -15.68 -2.42 0.83
CA VAL A 143 -17.14 -2.22 0.98
C VAL A 143 -17.77 -1.70 -0.32
N GLY A 144 -17.10 -0.80 -1.04
CA GLY A 144 -17.56 -0.34 -2.35
C GLY A 144 -17.60 -1.45 -3.40
N ILE A 145 -16.67 -2.41 -3.36
CA ILE A 145 -16.66 -3.58 -4.25
C ILE A 145 -17.80 -4.53 -3.87
N GLU A 146 -18.01 -4.77 -2.58
CA GLU A 146 -19.11 -5.60 -2.08
C GLU A 146 -20.47 -5.06 -2.54
N ILE A 147 -20.70 -3.75 -2.42
CA ILE A 147 -21.94 -3.12 -2.85
C ILE A 147 -22.10 -3.18 -4.39
N ASN A 148 -21.09 -2.72 -5.13
CA ASN A 148 -21.22 -2.53 -6.57
C ASN A 148 -21.16 -3.83 -7.38
N PHE A 149 -20.40 -4.83 -6.92
CA PHE A 149 -20.11 -6.04 -7.71
C PHE A 149 -20.58 -7.33 -7.04
N LYS A 150 -20.90 -7.32 -5.73
CA LYS A 150 -21.41 -8.49 -5.01
C LYS A 150 -22.85 -8.30 -4.52
N ASN A 151 -23.51 -7.21 -4.91
CA ASN A 151 -24.88 -6.86 -4.51
C ASN A 151 -25.09 -6.85 -2.99
N ALA A 152 -24.04 -6.53 -2.22
CA ALA A 152 -24.14 -6.44 -0.77
C ALA A 152 -24.95 -5.21 -0.35
N GLN A 153 -25.83 -5.38 0.64
CA GLN A 153 -26.70 -4.32 1.13
C GLN A 153 -26.32 -3.96 2.56
N TYR A 154 -25.91 -2.71 2.77
CA TYR A 154 -25.51 -2.17 4.06
C TYR A 154 -26.38 -0.96 4.43
N PRO A 155 -27.51 -1.16 5.13
CA PRO A 155 -28.45 -0.08 5.44
C PRO A 155 -27.87 0.94 6.42
N VAL A 156 -26.89 0.54 7.24
CA VAL A 156 -26.20 1.43 8.18
C VAL A 156 -24.70 1.34 7.97
N LEU A 157 -24.09 2.48 7.67
CA LEU A 157 -22.67 2.67 7.47
C LEU A 157 -22.12 3.60 8.55
N ILE A 158 -20.98 3.25 9.15
CA ILE A 158 -20.32 4.09 10.15
C ILE A 158 -18.89 4.37 9.69
N SER A 159 -18.60 5.64 9.39
CA SER A 159 -17.26 6.09 9.06
C SER A 159 -16.45 6.30 10.33
N VAL A 160 -15.38 5.53 10.49
CA VAL A 160 -14.51 5.57 11.68
C VAL A 160 -13.26 6.43 11.48
N THR A 161 -13.18 7.10 10.33
CA THR A 161 -12.03 7.91 9.88
C THR A 161 -11.65 9.07 10.80
N HIS A 162 -12.58 9.55 11.63
CA HIS A 162 -12.42 10.72 12.51
C HIS A 162 -12.41 10.36 14.01
N VAL A 163 -12.30 9.07 14.35
CA VAL A 163 -12.13 8.61 15.73
C VAL A 163 -10.63 8.61 16.05
N PRO A 164 -10.11 9.54 16.89
CA PRO A 164 -8.68 9.72 17.09
C PRO A 164 -7.95 8.45 17.56
N GLU A 165 -8.57 7.70 18.46
CA GLU A 165 -8.02 6.48 19.06
C GLU A 165 -7.71 5.41 18.01
N LEU A 166 -8.50 5.34 16.93
CA LEU A 166 -8.29 4.39 15.83
C LEU A 166 -7.26 4.90 14.80
N ASN A 167 -6.77 6.12 14.94
CA ASN A 167 -5.79 6.74 14.04
C ASN A 167 -4.43 6.97 14.71
N VAL A 168 -4.26 6.46 15.94
CA VAL A 168 -2.98 6.47 16.66
C VAL A 168 -1.94 5.70 15.86
N LEU A 169 -0.73 6.23 15.80
CA LEU A 169 0.43 5.53 15.29
C LEU A 169 1.60 5.94 16.18
N SER A 170 2.03 5.05 17.06
CA SER A 170 2.93 5.37 18.17
C SER A 170 4.03 4.33 18.28
N ILE A 171 5.27 4.81 18.21
CA ILE A 171 6.48 4.02 18.46
C ILE A 171 6.64 3.91 19.98
N GLN A 172 6.68 2.69 20.49
CA GLN A 172 6.88 2.39 21.91
C GLN A 172 8.24 1.70 22.13
N GLU A 173 8.59 1.46 23.39
CA GLU A 173 9.85 0.80 23.74
C GLU A 173 9.89 -0.66 23.24
N ASP A 174 8.75 -1.35 23.25
CA ASP A 174 8.59 -2.78 22.97
C ASP A 174 7.94 -3.09 21.60
N GLY A 175 7.34 -2.11 20.93
CA GLY A 175 6.73 -2.28 19.62
C GLY A 175 6.14 -1.02 19.00
N LEU A 176 5.44 -1.21 17.88
CA LEU A 176 4.67 -0.18 17.19
C LEU A 176 3.17 -0.41 17.43
N GLU A 177 2.50 0.58 18.04
CA GLU A 177 1.03 0.59 18.15
C GLU A 177 0.42 1.28 16.93
N ILE A 178 -0.47 0.57 16.24
CA ILE A 178 -1.08 0.98 14.98
C ILE A 178 -2.61 0.95 15.15
N GLY A 179 -3.25 2.10 15.13
CA GLY A 179 -4.70 2.23 15.15
C GLY A 179 -5.33 1.59 13.90
N SER A 180 -6.51 0.97 14.06
CA SER A 180 -7.15 0.21 12.98
C SER A 180 -7.58 1.05 11.77
N SER A 181 -7.72 2.37 11.92
CA SER A 181 -8.06 3.32 10.85
C SER A 181 -6.85 4.01 10.22
N VAL A 182 -5.62 3.70 10.67
CA VAL A 182 -4.39 4.17 10.03
C VAL A 182 -4.36 3.72 8.56
N ARG A 183 -4.00 4.65 7.67
CA ARG A 183 -3.94 4.42 6.22
C ARG A 183 -2.67 3.65 5.90
N LEU A 184 -2.73 2.75 4.91
CA LEU A 184 -1.57 1.96 4.50
C LEU A 184 -0.40 2.84 4.04
N SER A 185 -0.67 3.99 3.41
CA SER A 185 0.37 4.96 3.04
C SER A 185 1.08 5.55 4.25
N ARG A 186 0.33 5.94 5.29
CA ARG A 186 0.89 6.49 6.54
C ARG A 186 1.68 5.43 7.32
N LEU A 187 1.18 4.20 7.37
CA LEU A 187 1.94 3.07 7.92
C LEU A 187 3.26 2.89 7.16
N GLN A 188 3.24 2.90 5.83
CA GLN A 188 4.44 2.72 5.02
C GLN A 188 5.49 3.83 5.27
N GLU A 189 5.06 5.08 5.50
CA GLU A 189 5.95 6.20 5.84
C GLU A 189 6.63 5.97 7.18
N VAL A 190 5.88 5.67 8.24
CA VAL A 190 6.44 5.42 9.58
C VAL A 190 7.33 4.18 9.61
N LEU A 191 6.98 3.12 8.88
CA LEU A 191 7.86 1.95 8.78
C LEU A 191 9.21 2.31 8.16
N LYS A 192 9.25 3.18 7.15
CA LYS A 192 10.52 3.66 6.57
C LYS A 192 11.35 4.46 7.57
N GLU A 193 10.71 5.34 8.35
CA GLU A 193 11.35 6.10 9.44
C GLU A 193 11.96 5.15 10.48
N VAL A 194 11.17 4.21 11.01
CA VAL A 194 11.60 3.22 12.01
C VAL A 194 12.75 2.34 11.49
N ILE A 195 12.70 1.90 10.23
CA ILE A 195 13.76 1.09 9.61
C ILE A 195 15.09 1.85 9.49
N ALA A 196 15.03 3.18 9.32
CA ALA A 196 16.21 4.03 9.20
C ALA A 196 16.83 4.40 10.55
N GLU A 197 16.01 4.51 11.61
CA GLU A 197 16.44 4.99 12.93
C GLU A 197 16.81 3.87 13.90
N ARG A 198 16.15 2.71 13.82
CA ARG A 198 16.37 1.59 14.75
C ARG A 198 17.36 0.57 14.23
N GLU A 199 17.85 -0.25 15.15
CA GLU A 199 18.78 -1.33 14.87
C GLU A 199 18.22 -2.33 13.85
N VAL A 200 19.13 -2.94 13.09
CA VAL A 200 18.74 -3.81 11.97
C VAL A 200 17.96 -5.03 12.44
N HIS A 201 18.36 -5.59 13.59
CA HIS A 201 17.75 -6.79 14.15
C HIS A 201 16.35 -6.53 14.72
N GLU A 202 16.04 -5.32 15.20
CA GLU A 202 14.72 -4.99 15.76
C GLU A 202 13.63 -4.82 14.69
N THR A 203 14.03 -4.53 13.45
CA THR A 203 13.14 -4.01 12.40
C THR A 203 12.83 -5.02 11.30
N SER A 204 13.09 -6.31 11.50
CA SER A 204 12.90 -7.34 10.48
C SER A 204 11.44 -7.41 9.98
N SER A 205 10.47 -7.39 10.89
CA SER A 205 9.04 -7.34 10.60
C SER A 205 8.64 -6.07 9.85
N CYS A 206 9.17 -4.92 10.28
CA CYS A 206 8.92 -3.63 9.64
C CYS A 206 9.38 -3.64 8.18
N ARG A 207 10.57 -4.19 7.90
CA ARG A 207 11.09 -4.34 6.53
C ARG A 207 10.20 -5.23 5.69
N ALA A 208 9.81 -6.40 6.21
CA ALA A 208 8.96 -7.33 5.47
C ALA A 208 7.60 -6.70 5.11
N ILE A 209 6.96 -6.01 6.05
CA ILE A 209 5.70 -5.29 5.81
C ILE A 209 5.91 -4.13 4.83
N SER A 210 6.99 -3.36 4.96
CA SER A 210 7.30 -2.23 4.07
C SER A 210 7.55 -2.67 2.62
N GLU A 211 8.30 -3.76 2.42
CA GLU A 211 8.51 -4.36 1.10
C GLU A 211 7.21 -4.92 0.52
N GLN A 212 6.38 -5.58 1.32
CA GLN A 212 5.09 -6.06 0.86
C GLN A 212 4.17 -4.91 0.41
N LEU A 213 4.16 -3.79 1.14
CA LEU A 213 3.39 -2.58 0.80
C LEU A 213 3.87 -1.89 -0.48
N LYS A 214 5.11 -2.14 -0.91
CA LYS A 214 5.64 -1.64 -2.19
C LYS A 214 4.92 -2.26 -3.38
N TRP A 215 4.59 -3.56 -3.30
CA TRP A 215 3.97 -4.35 -4.37
C TRP A 215 2.46 -4.60 -4.16
N PHE A 216 1.84 -3.92 -3.19
CA PHE A 216 0.46 -4.14 -2.78
C PHE A 216 -0.56 -3.62 -3.80
N ALA A 217 -0.66 -2.30 -3.93
CA ALA A 217 -1.60 -1.60 -4.82
C ALA A 217 -1.07 -0.20 -5.13
N GLY A 218 -1.72 0.50 -6.06
CA GLY A 218 -1.44 1.91 -6.35
C GLY A 218 -1.48 2.83 -5.12
N LYS A 219 -0.77 3.98 -5.19
CA LYS A 219 -0.75 5.00 -4.12
C LYS A 219 -2.17 5.49 -3.78
N GLN A 220 -3.06 5.56 -4.77
CA GLN A 220 -4.47 5.96 -4.61
C GLN A 220 -5.20 5.05 -3.62
N VAL A 221 -5.07 3.72 -3.78
CA VAL A 221 -5.67 2.73 -2.88
C VAL A 221 -5.03 2.83 -1.50
N LYS A 222 -3.68 2.86 -1.43
CA LYS A 222 -2.96 2.93 -0.15
C LYS A 222 -3.25 4.19 0.67
N ASN A 223 -3.59 5.30 0.01
CA ASN A 223 -3.92 6.56 0.67
C ASN A 223 -5.27 6.55 1.40
N VAL A 224 -6.14 5.59 1.10
CA VAL A 224 -7.48 5.50 1.72
C VAL A 224 -7.72 4.18 2.43
N ALA A 225 -7.14 3.07 1.96
CA ALA A 225 -7.23 1.76 2.60
C ALA A 225 -6.62 1.80 4.01
N SER A 226 -7.32 1.22 4.98
CA SER A 226 -6.85 1.14 6.37
C SER A 226 -6.27 -0.22 6.71
N VAL A 227 -5.37 -0.24 7.69
CA VAL A 227 -4.77 -1.45 8.25
C VAL A 227 -5.85 -2.39 8.79
N GLY A 228 -6.75 -1.87 9.63
CA GLY A 228 -7.84 -2.67 10.19
C GLY A 228 -8.86 -3.11 9.16
N GLY A 229 -9.09 -2.32 8.11
CA GLY A 229 -9.93 -2.71 6.98
C GLY A 229 -9.34 -3.92 6.24
N ASN A 230 -8.03 -3.90 5.98
CA ASN A 230 -7.33 -5.02 5.34
C ASN A 230 -7.39 -6.30 6.21
N ILE A 231 -7.14 -6.17 7.52
CA ILE A 231 -7.21 -7.27 8.49
C ILE A 231 -8.63 -7.85 8.57
N CYS A 232 -9.63 -7.01 8.87
CA CYS A 232 -11.01 -7.46 9.11
C CYS A 232 -11.71 -7.97 7.85
N THR A 233 -11.26 -7.58 6.65
CA THR A 233 -11.74 -8.16 5.41
C THR A 233 -11.40 -9.66 5.32
N ALA A 234 -10.30 -10.08 5.96
CA ALA A 234 -9.84 -11.46 5.99
C ALA A 234 -9.86 -12.14 4.61
N SER A 235 -9.40 -11.40 3.59
CA SER A 235 -9.22 -11.95 2.26
C SER A 235 -8.18 -13.08 2.32
N PRO A 236 -8.45 -14.28 1.75
CA PRO A 236 -7.48 -15.38 1.73
C PRO A 236 -6.19 -15.06 0.98
N ILE A 237 -6.24 -14.06 0.12
CA ILE A 237 -5.12 -13.56 -0.70
C ILE A 237 -4.62 -12.20 -0.19
N SER A 238 -4.91 -11.84 1.08
CA SER A 238 -4.35 -10.64 1.68
C SER A 238 -2.84 -10.77 1.78
N ASP A 239 -2.13 -9.78 1.27
CA ASP A 239 -0.67 -9.72 1.32
C ASP A 239 -0.11 -9.47 2.73
N LEU A 240 -0.89 -8.82 3.61
CA LEU A 240 -0.40 -8.41 4.94
C LEU A 240 -0.79 -9.38 6.06
N ASN A 241 -1.90 -10.11 5.92
CA ASN A 241 -2.37 -11.02 6.97
C ASN A 241 -1.33 -12.10 7.33
N PRO A 242 -0.65 -12.76 6.37
CA PRO A 242 0.44 -13.68 6.68
C PRO A 242 1.58 -13.04 7.48
N LEU A 243 1.89 -11.77 7.21
CA LEU A 243 2.96 -11.05 7.90
C LEU A 243 2.57 -10.68 9.33
N TRP A 244 1.32 -10.26 9.58
CA TRP A 244 0.85 -10.02 10.94
C TRP A 244 0.95 -11.29 11.80
N MET A 245 0.58 -12.44 11.24
CA MET A 245 0.72 -13.74 11.90
C MET A 245 2.19 -14.11 12.14
N ALA A 246 3.03 -13.99 11.10
CA ALA A 246 4.45 -14.32 11.18
C ALA A 246 5.19 -13.46 12.20
N SER A 247 4.88 -12.16 12.26
CA SER A 247 5.49 -11.18 13.18
C SER A 247 4.98 -11.28 14.62
N ARG A 248 4.06 -12.21 14.93
CA ARG A 248 3.40 -12.32 16.25
C ARG A 248 2.74 -11.02 16.68
N ALA A 249 2.09 -10.32 15.75
CA ALA A 249 1.33 -9.13 16.09
C ALA A 249 0.15 -9.50 16.99
N ASP A 250 -0.19 -8.56 17.87
CA ASP A 250 -1.34 -8.67 18.77
C ASP A 250 -2.43 -7.70 18.34
N PHE A 251 -3.66 -8.17 18.29
CA PHE A 251 -4.82 -7.38 17.90
C PHE A 251 -5.63 -7.05 19.14
N ARG A 252 -5.79 -5.75 19.40
CA ARG A 252 -6.62 -5.23 20.48
C ARG A 252 -8.03 -5.01 19.97
N ILE A 253 -8.98 -5.68 20.59
CA ILE A 253 -10.39 -5.66 20.23
C ILE A 253 -11.14 -5.01 21.38
N VAL A 254 -12.05 -4.08 21.06
CA VAL A 254 -12.87 -3.39 22.06
C VAL A 254 -14.34 -3.72 21.83
N ASP A 255 -15.05 -4.02 22.91
CA ASP A 255 -16.49 -4.27 22.88
C ASP A 255 -17.30 -2.96 23.01
N SER A 256 -18.63 -3.06 22.89
CA SER A 256 -19.51 -1.89 23.01
C SER A 256 -19.54 -1.26 24.41
N LYS A 257 -19.02 -1.94 25.43
CA LYS A 257 -18.90 -1.45 26.82
C LYS A 257 -17.55 -0.78 27.08
N GLY A 258 -16.61 -0.88 26.14
CA GLY A 258 -15.26 -0.35 26.26
C GLY A 258 -14.25 -1.32 26.87
N ASN A 259 -14.62 -2.59 27.10
CA ASN A 259 -13.67 -3.61 27.55
C ASN A 259 -12.74 -3.97 26.39
N ILE A 260 -11.45 -4.14 26.69
CA ILE A 260 -10.44 -4.51 25.70
C ILE A 260 -9.98 -5.94 25.96
N ARG A 261 -9.98 -6.74 24.90
CA ARG A 261 -9.29 -8.03 24.86
C ARG A 261 -8.21 -8.03 23.79
N THR A 262 -7.19 -8.85 24.01
CA THR A 262 -6.08 -9.02 23.07
C THR A 262 -6.14 -10.42 22.46
N VAL A 263 -5.91 -10.51 21.15
CA VAL A 263 -5.88 -11.76 20.39
C VAL A 263 -4.61 -11.79 19.54
N HIS A 264 -3.87 -12.89 19.58
CA HIS A 264 -2.73 -13.06 18.68
C HIS A 264 -3.22 -13.12 17.22
N ALA A 265 -2.50 -12.49 16.30
CA ALA A 265 -2.88 -12.44 14.89
C ALA A 265 -3.14 -13.83 14.28
N LYS A 266 -2.41 -14.87 14.72
CA LYS A 266 -2.59 -16.26 14.27
C LYS A 266 -3.95 -16.87 14.63
N ASP A 267 -4.56 -16.41 15.72
CA ASP A 267 -5.81 -16.96 16.26
C ASP A 267 -7.02 -16.12 15.83
N PHE A 268 -6.77 -14.93 15.25
CA PHE A 268 -7.82 -14.01 14.81
C PHE A 268 -8.54 -14.45 13.53
N PHE A 269 -7.87 -15.18 12.64
CA PHE A 269 -8.44 -15.61 11.35
C PHE A 269 -9.04 -17.01 11.48
N LEU A 270 -10.38 -17.09 11.56
CA LEU A 270 -11.10 -18.34 11.83
C LEU A 270 -11.46 -19.13 10.57
N GLY A 271 -11.29 -18.54 9.39
CA GLY A 271 -11.60 -19.17 8.11
C GLY A 271 -11.79 -18.16 6.99
N TYR A 272 -12.34 -18.63 5.85
CA TYR A 272 -12.57 -17.79 4.68
C TYR A 272 -13.41 -16.55 5.03
N ARG A 273 -12.82 -15.35 4.97
CA ARG A 273 -13.45 -14.07 5.32
C ARG A 273 -14.15 -14.08 6.69
N LYS A 274 -13.67 -14.89 7.63
CA LYS A 274 -14.21 -15.01 8.99
C LYS A 274 -13.12 -14.67 10.01
N VAL A 275 -13.44 -13.78 10.92
CA VAL A 275 -12.53 -13.29 11.97
C VAL A 275 -13.11 -13.48 13.36
N ASP A 276 -12.24 -13.50 14.36
CA ASP A 276 -12.61 -13.54 15.78
C ASP A 276 -13.04 -12.16 16.29
N LEU A 277 -14.17 -11.68 15.77
CA LEU A 277 -14.89 -10.52 16.30
C LEU A 277 -16.31 -10.94 16.66
N ALA A 278 -16.66 -10.81 17.93
CA ALA A 278 -18.03 -10.99 18.39
C ALA A 278 -18.93 -9.83 17.94
N GLN A 279 -20.23 -10.03 18.02
CA GLN A 279 -21.20 -9.00 17.69
C GLN A 279 -21.02 -7.79 18.61
N GLY A 280 -20.88 -6.60 18.02
CA GLY A 280 -20.65 -5.36 18.77
C GLY A 280 -19.17 -5.00 18.96
N GLU A 281 -18.25 -5.94 18.75
CA GLU A 281 -16.82 -5.69 18.84
C GLU A 281 -16.27 -5.00 17.59
N ILE A 282 -15.18 -4.26 17.80
CA ILE A 282 -14.38 -3.65 16.74
C ILE A 282 -12.90 -3.89 16.97
N LEU A 283 -12.13 -4.01 15.88
CA LEU A 283 -10.68 -3.96 15.96
C LEU A 283 -10.24 -2.52 16.32
N HIS A 284 -9.64 -2.36 17.49
CA HIS A 284 -9.18 -1.07 18.00
C HIS A 284 -7.81 -0.71 17.44
N SER A 285 -6.83 -1.59 17.66
CA SER A 285 -5.44 -1.37 17.26
C SER A 285 -4.69 -2.69 17.07
N ILE A 286 -3.52 -2.58 16.47
CA ILE A 286 -2.57 -3.64 16.18
C ILE A 286 -1.28 -3.26 16.88
N PHE A 287 -0.76 -4.15 17.71
CA PHE A 287 0.54 -4.03 18.31
C PHE A 287 1.54 -4.92 17.55
N LEU A 288 2.56 -4.31 16.95
CA LEU A 288 3.63 -5.01 16.24
C LEU A 288 4.90 -5.00 17.11
N PRO A 289 5.30 -6.12 17.73
CA PRO A 289 6.46 -6.14 18.61
C PRO A 289 7.77 -5.96 17.83
N TRP A 290 8.78 -5.40 18.47
CA TRP A 290 10.14 -5.41 17.93
C TRP A 290 10.70 -6.83 17.86
N ASN A 291 11.54 -7.08 16.86
CA ASN A 291 12.18 -8.37 16.70
C ASN A 291 13.33 -8.56 17.67
N LYS A 292 13.50 -9.78 18.16
CA LYS A 292 14.66 -10.15 18.99
C LYS A 292 15.91 -10.30 18.14
N GLN A 293 17.08 -10.26 18.78
CA GLN A 293 18.32 -10.65 18.12
C GLN A 293 18.18 -12.05 17.51
N PHE A 294 18.73 -12.23 16.30
CA PHE A 294 18.61 -13.46 15.51
C PHE A 294 17.18 -13.87 15.13
N GLU A 295 16.22 -12.95 15.20
CA GLU A 295 14.86 -13.14 14.69
C GLU A 295 14.71 -12.47 13.32
N PHE A 296 14.26 -13.24 12.34
CA PHE A 296 14.13 -12.81 10.95
C PHE A 296 12.70 -13.04 10.46
N VAL A 297 12.12 -12.05 9.79
CA VAL A 297 10.83 -12.12 9.11
C VAL A 297 11.03 -11.80 7.63
N LYS A 298 10.40 -12.59 6.76
CA LYS A 298 10.49 -12.41 5.30
C LYS A 298 9.14 -12.58 4.62
N GLU A 299 8.87 -11.67 3.70
CA GLU A 299 7.71 -11.59 2.83
C GLU A 299 7.97 -12.25 1.47
N PHE A 300 6.92 -12.88 0.92
CA PHE A 300 6.91 -13.47 -0.41
C PHE A 300 5.56 -13.20 -1.08
N LYS A 301 5.56 -12.83 -2.36
CA LYS A 301 4.37 -12.66 -3.18
C LYS A 301 4.64 -13.11 -4.61
N GLN A 302 3.72 -13.87 -5.17
CA GLN A 302 3.65 -14.19 -6.58
C GLN A 302 2.32 -13.69 -7.16
N SER A 303 2.38 -13.01 -8.29
CA SER A 303 1.23 -12.44 -9.02
C SER A 303 1.50 -12.46 -10.52
N HIS A 304 0.50 -12.14 -11.35
CA HIS A 304 0.69 -12.07 -12.81
C HIS A 304 1.46 -10.82 -13.22
N ARG A 305 1.35 -9.74 -12.43
CA ARG A 305 2.11 -8.51 -12.59
C ARG A 305 2.84 -8.16 -11.31
N ARG A 306 3.95 -7.44 -11.43
CA ARG A 306 4.79 -7.06 -10.29
C ARG A 306 4.10 -6.11 -9.30
N GLU A 307 3.29 -5.19 -9.80
CA GLU A 307 2.58 -4.16 -9.02
C GLU A 307 1.09 -4.19 -9.36
N ASP A 308 0.26 -3.69 -8.44
CA ASP A 308 -1.18 -3.45 -8.63
C ASP A 308 -1.96 -4.69 -9.09
N ASP A 309 -1.63 -5.84 -8.51
CA ASP A 309 -2.24 -7.12 -8.80
C ASP A 309 -2.41 -7.94 -7.51
N ILE A 310 -3.42 -8.81 -7.51
CA ILE A 310 -3.69 -9.71 -6.41
C ILE A 310 -2.67 -10.85 -6.37
N ALA A 311 -2.36 -11.35 -5.18
CA ALA A 311 -1.49 -12.52 -5.06
C ALA A 311 -2.18 -13.79 -5.57
N LEU A 312 -1.44 -14.58 -6.35
CA LEU A 312 -1.74 -15.99 -6.60
C LEU A 312 -1.39 -16.82 -5.37
N VAL A 313 -0.19 -16.57 -4.83
CA VAL A 313 0.31 -17.12 -3.56
C VAL A 313 1.16 -16.06 -2.88
N ASN A 314 1.05 -15.95 -1.57
CA ASN A 314 1.92 -15.12 -0.74
C ASN A 314 2.27 -15.86 0.55
N ALA A 315 3.32 -15.41 1.23
CA ALA A 315 3.75 -15.98 2.50
C ALA A 315 4.45 -14.93 3.36
N GLY A 316 4.24 -15.02 4.66
CA GLY A 316 5.07 -14.40 5.68
C GLY A 316 5.75 -15.51 6.47
N MET A 317 7.08 -15.51 6.52
CA MET A 317 7.85 -16.51 7.23
C MET A 317 8.65 -15.84 8.35
N ARG A 318 8.73 -16.50 9.50
CA ARG A 318 9.57 -16.08 10.62
C ARG A 318 10.48 -17.22 11.07
N ALA A 319 11.74 -16.90 11.31
CA ALA A 319 12.72 -17.80 11.91
C ALA A 319 13.42 -17.10 13.07
N HIS A 320 13.72 -17.83 14.14
CA HIS A 320 14.55 -17.37 15.24
C HIS A 320 15.67 -18.38 15.46
N LEU A 321 16.91 -17.94 15.31
CA LEU A 321 18.07 -18.78 15.46
C LEU A 321 18.57 -18.71 16.90
N LYS A 322 19.00 -19.85 17.45
CA LYS A 322 19.71 -19.88 18.73
C LYS A 322 21.19 -19.67 18.46
N GLU A 323 21.84 -18.85 19.27
CA GLU A 323 23.29 -18.74 19.28
C GLU A 323 23.88 -20.00 19.94
N GLU A 324 24.78 -20.72 19.27
CA GLU A 324 25.56 -21.80 19.88
C GLU A 324 26.82 -21.20 20.53
N GLY A 325 26.99 -21.41 21.83
CA GLY A 325 28.23 -21.05 22.56
C GLY A 325 28.09 -20.02 23.69
N SER A 326 26.89 -19.73 24.18
CA SER A 326 26.65 -19.03 25.46
C SER A 326 26.01 -19.94 26.50
#